data_AF-A0A1Q7YEJ4-F1
#
_entry.id   AF-A0A1Q7YEJ4-F1
#
_cell.length_a   1.000
_cell.length_b   1.000
_cell.length_c   1.000
_cell.angle_alpha   90.00
_cell.angle_beta   90.00
_cell.angle_gamma   90.00
#
_symmetry.space_group_name_H-M   'P 1'
#
loop_
_entity.id
_entity.type
_entity.pdbx_description
1 polymer ?
#
loop_
_entity_poly.entity_id
_entity_poly.type
_entity_poly.pdbx_seq_one_letter_code
_entity_poly.pdbx_strand_id
1 'polypeptide(L)'
;MNIVTVTSERRIDRLIFHPAAEYDHEMHIGNFTCRHCGAEIQFNTSDFERHFLSRHSNLDPVLSQAFDEVRPLNTESWECFLDFNCFACGAPARIAYNPVEYRMGSFYYKLAVVLEAEEWNGVPLPKPSA
;
A
#
# COMPACT_ATOMS: atom_id res chain seq x y z
N MET A 1 -17.71 3.12 -8.34
CA MET A 1 -16.68 2.13 -7.96
C MET A 1 -16.80 1.91 -6.46
N ASN A 2 -16.85 0.65 -6.02
CA ASN A 2 -16.86 0.35 -4.58
C ASN A 2 -15.42 0.21 -4.08
N ILE A 3 -15.00 1.04 -3.12
CA ILE A 3 -13.70 0.95 -2.47
C ILE A 3 -13.94 0.63 -1.00
N VAL A 4 -13.20 -0.34 -0.49
CA VAL A 4 -13.31 -0.80 0.89
C VAL A 4 -12.04 -0.48 1.66
N THR A 5 -12.23 0.03 2.87
CA THR A 5 -11.17 0.29 3.82
C THR A 5 -10.96 -0.96 4.67
N VAL A 6 -9.75 -1.50 4.67
CA VAL A 6 -9.35 -2.70 5.40
C VAL A 6 -8.22 -2.34 6.35
N THR A 7 -8.28 -2.88 7.58
CA THR A 7 -7.21 -2.68 8.55
C THR A 7 -5.92 -3.33 8.02
N SER A 8 -4.79 -2.63 8.17
CA SER A 8 -3.52 -3.07 7.60
C SER A 8 -3.12 -4.46 8.06
N GLU A 9 -3.42 -4.82 9.31
CA GLU A 9 -3.15 -6.13 9.93
C GLU A 9 -3.82 -7.31 9.22
N ARG A 10 -4.90 -7.05 8.47
CA ARG A 10 -5.61 -8.09 7.70
C ARG A 10 -5.01 -8.34 6.32
N ARG A 11 -4.09 -7.48 5.89
CA ARG A 11 -3.56 -7.51 4.53
C ARG A 11 -2.06 -7.62 4.48
N ILE A 12 -1.37 -6.99 5.42
CA ILE A 12 0.08 -6.93 5.47
C ILE A 12 0.53 -7.43 6.84
N ASP A 13 1.33 -8.50 6.83
CA ASP A 13 1.91 -9.11 8.02
C ASP A 13 2.90 -8.19 8.78
N ARG A 14 3.37 -7.13 8.10
CA ARG A 14 4.27 -6.11 8.63
C ARG A 14 3.64 -4.72 8.60
N LEU A 15 3.55 -4.09 9.77
CA LEU A 15 2.93 -2.76 9.93
C LEU A 15 3.96 -1.63 10.04
N ILE A 16 5.24 -1.96 10.25
CA ILE A 16 6.33 -1.01 10.44
C ILE A 16 7.51 -1.44 9.56
N PHE A 17 7.92 -0.52 8.68
CA PHE A 17 9.08 -0.68 7.80
C PHE A 17 10.17 0.28 8.26
N HIS A 18 11.24 -0.28 8.84
CA HIS A 18 12.30 0.48 9.50
C HIS A 18 13.62 0.24 8.75
N PRO A 19 14.30 1.30 8.28
CA PRO A 19 15.53 1.15 7.47
C PRO A 19 16.70 0.57 8.27
N ALA A 20 16.75 0.77 9.59
CA ALA A 20 17.79 0.15 10.44
C ALA A 20 17.83 -1.39 10.34
N ALA A 21 16.73 -2.04 9.98
CA ALA A 21 16.73 -3.49 9.77
C ALA A 21 17.56 -3.92 8.57
N GLU A 22 17.64 -3.08 7.53
CA GLU A 22 18.46 -3.35 6.36
C GLU A 22 19.97 -3.35 6.71
N TYR A 23 20.37 -2.62 7.74
CA TYR A 23 21.75 -2.60 8.24
C TYR A 23 22.12 -3.86 9.02
N ASP A 24 21.15 -4.56 9.59
CA ASP A 24 21.34 -5.83 10.32
C ASP A 24 21.23 -7.06 9.38
N HIS A 25 21.26 -6.85 8.06
CA HIS A 25 21.02 -7.88 7.03
C HIS A 25 19.65 -8.57 7.12
N GLU A 26 18.73 -8.05 7.94
CA GLU A 26 17.35 -8.50 8.02
C GLU A 26 16.50 -7.66 7.06
N MET A 27 16.24 -8.19 5.85
CA MET A 27 15.27 -7.57 4.96
C MET A 27 13.89 -7.59 5.63
N HIS A 28 13.41 -6.41 6.04
CA HIS A 28 12.04 -6.23 6.52
C HIS A 28 11.08 -6.24 5.34
N ILE A 29 10.65 -7.45 4.98
CA ILE A 29 9.65 -7.69 3.95
C ILE A 29 8.27 -7.79 4.60
N GLY A 30 7.31 -7.06 4.07
CA GLY A 30 5.89 -7.21 4.38
C GLY A 30 5.17 -7.87 3.20
N ASN A 31 4.41 -8.93 3.46
CA ASN A 31 3.63 -9.65 2.48
C ASN A 31 2.19 -9.11 2.46
N PHE A 32 1.83 -8.43 1.38
CA PHE A 32 0.46 -8.05 1.08
C PHE A 32 -0.27 -9.19 0.38
N THR A 33 -1.40 -9.64 0.92
CA THR A 33 -2.26 -10.63 0.26
C THR A 33 -3.44 -9.96 -0.43
N CYS A 34 -3.51 -10.06 -1.75
CA CYS A 34 -4.63 -9.51 -2.54
C CYS A 34 -5.95 -10.19 -2.16
N ARG A 35 -6.96 -9.41 -1.78
CA ARG A 35 -8.29 -9.93 -1.44
C ARG A 35 -8.99 -10.67 -2.59
N HIS A 36 -8.70 -10.29 -3.83
CA HIS A 36 -9.42 -10.77 -5.02
C HIS A 36 -8.91 -12.10 -5.54
N CYS A 37 -7.59 -12.26 -5.62
CA CYS A 37 -6.97 -13.44 -6.22
C CYS A 37 -6.06 -14.22 -5.26
N GLY A 38 -5.82 -13.70 -4.05
CA GLY A 38 -4.93 -14.31 -3.07
C GLY A 38 -3.43 -14.17 -3.38
N ALA A 39 -3.05 -13.51 -4.48
CA ALA A 39 -1.64 -13.29 -4.81
C ALA A 39 -0.94 -12.45 -3.74
N GLU A 40 0.29 -12.83 -3.42
CA GLU A 40 1.13 -12.14 -2.44
C GLU A 40 2.10 -11.17 -3.12
N ILE A 41 2.19 -9.96 -2.58
CA ILE A 41 3.08 -8.90 -3.05
C ILE A 41 3.99 -8.52 -1.88
N GLN A 42 5.29 -8.51 -2.14
CA GLN A 42 6.28 -8.16 -1.14
C GLN A 42 6.61 -6.67 -1.22
N PHE A 43 6.58 -6.02 -0.06
CA PHE A 43 7.00 -4.65 0.12
C PHE A 43 8.21 -4.61 1.07
N ASN A 44 9.15 -3.72 0.80
CA ASN A 44 10.26 -3.41 1.69
C ASN A 44 10.28 -1.90 2.01
N THR A 45 11.21 -1.47 2.87
CA THR A 45 11.33 -0.07 3.28
C THR A 45 11.56 0.87 2.08
N SER A 46 12.33 0.44 1.08
CA SER A 46 12.64 1.26 -0.10
C SER A 46 11.41 1.59 -0.95
N ASP A 47 10.39 0.73 -0.97
CA ASP A 47 9.13 0.99 -1.68
C ASP A 47 8.41 2.23 -1.10
N PHE A 48 8.34 2.30 0.23
CA PHE A 48 7.73 3.42 0.95
C PHE A 48 8.58 4.70 0.86
N GLU A 49 9.91 4.57 0.91
CA GLU A 49 10.82 5.71 0.76
C GLU A 49 10.71 6.36 -0.61
N ARG A 50 10.69 5.56 -1.68
CA ARG A 50 10.56 6.06 -3.06
C ARG A 50 9.22 6.79 -3.28
N HIS A 51 8.14 6.26 -2.71
CA HIS A 51 6.82 6.90 -2.80
C HIS A 51 6.73 8.16 -1.94
N PHE A 52 7.39 8.18 -0.78
CA PHE A 52 7.46 9.39 0.07
C PHE A 52 8.12 10.56 -0.67
N LEU A 53 9.20 10.30 -1.42
CA LEU A 53 9.94 11.33 -2.15
C LEU A 53 9.23 11.79 -3.43
N SER A 54 8.55 10.89 -4.15
CA SER A 54 7.94 11.20 -5.45
C SER A 54 6.47 11.62 -5.39
N ARG A 55 5.72 11.17 -4.37
CA ARG A 55 4.25 11.32 -4.24
C ARG A 55 3.48 10.93 -5.51
N HIS A 56 4.06 10.06 -6.34
CA HIS A 56 3.46 9.61 -7.59
C HIS A 56 2.49 8.45 -7.33
N SER A 57 1.33 8.48 -7.96
CA SER A 57 0.40 7.35 -8.00
C SER A 57 0.70 6.45 -9.20
N ASN A 58 0.82 5.14 -8.98
CA ASN A 58 0.93 4.16 -10.08
C ASN A 58 -0.46 3.71 -10.59
N LEU A 59 -1.54 4.32 -10.10
CA LEU A 59 -2.90 4.07 -10.59
C LEU A 59 -3.27 5.06 -11.69
N ASP A 60 -4.26 4.70 -12.49
CA ASP A 60 -4.90 5.65 -13.40
C ASP A 60 -5.47 6.83 -12.59
N PRO A 61 -5.40 8.09 -13.10
CA PRO A 61 -5.89 9.26 -12.37
C PRO A 61 -7.34 9.14 -11.90
N VAL A 62 -8.22 8.49 -12.66
CA VAL A 62 -9.62 8.27 -12.28
C VAL A 62 -9.71 7.35 -11.06
N LEU A 63 -8.89 6.30 -11.02
CA LEU A 63 -8.82 5.39 -9.87
C LEU A 63 -8.23 6.11 -8.66
N SER A 64 -7.08 6.77 -8.82
CA SER A 64 -6.42 7.51 -7.74
C SER A 64 -7.36 8.52 -7.08
N GLN A 65 -8.09 9.30 -7.89
CA GLN A 65 -9.05 10.29 -7.39
C GLN A 65 -10.18 9.64 -6.60
N ALA A 66 -10.70 8.49 -7.05
CA ALA A 66 -11.74 7.78 -6.31
C ALA A 66 -11.25 7.25 -4.95
N PHE A 67 -9.98 6.83 -4.85
CA PHE A 67 -9.37 6.50 -3.54
C PHE A 67 -9.27 7.75 -2.64
N ASP A 68 -8.91 8.91 -3.19
CA ASP A 68 -8.86 10.18 -2.45
C ASP A 68 -10.25 10.61 -1.96
N GLU A 69 -11.30 10.38 -2.73
CA GLU A 69 -12.68 10.68 -2.34
C GLU A 69 -13.19 9.79 -1.20
N VAL A 70 -12.86 8.49 -1.23
CA VAL A 70 -13.27 7.53 -0.20
C VAL A 70 -12.52 7.77 1.12
N ARG A 71 -11.22 8.07 1.04
CA ARG A 71 -10.41 8.37 2.20
C ARG A 71 -9.36 9.41 1.83
N PRO A 72 -9.64 10.71 2.06
CA PRO A 72 -8.63 11.73 1.86
C PRO A 72 -7.47 11.51 2.83
N LEU A 73 -6.25 11.79 2.36
CA LEU A 73 -5.06 11.68 3.19
C LEU A 73 -5.08 12.73 4.30
N ASN A 74 -4.69 12.30 5.50
CA ASN A 74 -4.58 13.22 6.62
C ASN A 74 -3.30 14.07 6.51
N THR A 75 -3.48 15.34 6.14
CA THR A 75 -2.38 16.30 6.00
C THR A 75 -1.77 16.72 7.34
N GLU A 76 -2.54 16.70 8.43
CA GLU A 76 -2.04 17.03 9.77
C GLU A 76 -1.04 15.97 10.27
N SER A 77 -1.29 14.69 9.95
CA SER A 77 -0.40 13.58 10.32
C SER A 77 0.68 13.27 9.28
N TRP A 78 0.82 14.10 8.25
CA TRP A 78 1.78 13.90 7.15
C TRP A 78 1.61 12.55 6.44
N GLU A 79 0.35 12.09 6.35
CA GLU A 79 0.06 10.80 5.75
C GLU A 79 0.44 10.78 4.27
N CYS A 80 1.06 9.68 3.86
CA CYS A 80 1.51 9.39 2.51
C CYS A 80 0.77 8.15 1.99
N PHE A 81 0.96 7.87 0.70
CA PHE A 81 0.28 6.77 0.03
C PHE A 81 1.20 6.01 -0.92
N LEU A 82 0.93 4.72 -1.07
CA LEU A 82 1.54 3.83 -2.05
C LEU A 82 0.41 3.16 -2.83
N ASP A 83 0.33 3.56 -4.09
CA ASP A 83 -0.69 3.13 -5.06
C ASP A 83 -0.11 2.06 -5.97
N PHE A 84 -0.84 0.96 -6.18
CA PHE A 84 -0.39 -0.14 -7.03
C PHE A 84 -1.56 -0.98 -7.56
N ASN A 85 -1.30 -1.71 -8.64
CA ASN A 85 -2.19 -2.75 -9.13
C ASN A 85 -1.63 -4.12 -8.73
N CYS A 86 -2.49 -5.04 -8.29
CA CYS A 86 -2.10 -6.42 -8.09
C CYS A 86 -1.59 -7.01 -9.42
N PHE A 87 -0.37 -7.54 -9.42
CA PHE A 87 0.24 -8.07 -10.64
C PHE A 87 -0.54 -9.25 -11.25
N ALA A 88 -1.29 -10.00 -10.44
CA ALA A 88 -1.99 -11.20 -10.87
C ALA A 88 -3.37 -10.92 -11.48
N CYS A 89 -4.16 -10.02 -10.88
CA CYS A 89 -5.54 -9.76 -11.31
C CYS A 89 -5.82 -8.30 -11.70
N GLY A 90 -4.82 -7.41 -11.58
CA GLY A 90 -4.97 -5.99 -11.86
C GLY A 90 -5.77 -5.22 -10.81
N ALA A 91 -6.16 -5.83 -9.69
CA ALA A 91 -6.92 -5.17 -8.63
C ALA A 91 -6.16 -3.95 -8.09
N PRO A 92 -6.72 -2.73 -8.17
CA PRO A 92 -6.07 -1.54 -7.67
C PRO A 92 -6.21 -1.50 -6.14
N ALA A 93 -5.12 -1.12 -5.49
CA ALA A 93 -5.04 -0.96 -4.05
C ALA A 93 -4.17 0.25 -3.69
N ARG A 94 -4.46 0.82 -2.52
CA ARG A 94 -3.70 1.91 -1.91
C ARG A 94 -3.33 1.54 -0.48
N ILE A 95 -2.07 1.68 -0.15
CA ILE A 95 -1.60 1.64 1.23
C ILE A 95 -1.37 3.07 1.69
N ALA A 96 -2.11 3.51 2.71
CA ALA A 96 -1.80 4.76 3.39
C ALA A 96 -0.86 4.49 4.57
N TYR A 97 0.14 5.35 4.74
CA TYR A 97 1.17 5.18 5.76
C TYR A 97 1.66 6.53 6.27
N ASN A 98 2.16 6.54 7.50
CA ASN A 98 2.75 7.72 8.11
C ASN A 98 4.28 7.56 8.17
N PRO A 99 5.05 8.47 7.56
CA PRO A 99 6.48 8.56 7.83
C PRO A 99 6.70 9.11 9.23
N VAL A 100 7.57 8.47 10.00
CA VAL A 100 7.93 8.91 11.35
C VAL A 100 9.44 9.11 11.42
N GLU A 101 9.84 10.35 11.68
CA GLU A 101 11.25 10.69 11.83
C GLU A 101 11.79 10.08 13.13
N TYR A 102 12.90 9.35 13.03
CA TYR A 102 13.56 8.75 14.19
C TYR A 102 15.00 9.23 14.41
N ARG A 103 15.65 9.80 13.36
CA ARG A 103 17.00 10.36 13.49
C ARG A 103 17.33 11.32 12.33
N MET A 104 17.39 12.62 12.63
CA MET A 104 17.97 13.68 11.77
C MET A 104 17.69 13.48 10.26
N GLY A 105 16.42 13.48 9.87
CA GLY A 105 16.00 13.27 8.48
C GLY A 105 15.86 11.82 8.03
N SER A 106 16.03 10.85 8.95
CA SER A 106 15.75 9.43 8.70
C SER A 106 14.35 9.07 9.20
N PHE A 107 13.62 8.31 8.38
CA PHE A 107 12.23 7.95 8.64
C PHE A 107 12.04 6.43 8.70
N TYR A 108 11.11 5.97 9.52
CA TYR A 108 10.46 4.67 9.34
C TYR A 108 9.02 4.87 8.91
N TYR A 109 8.41 3.85 8.31
CA TYR A 109 7.08 3.96 7.73
C TYR A 109 6.10 3.07 8.48
N LYS A 110 5.05 3.68 9.05
CA LYS A 110 4.01 2.97 9.79
C LYS A 110 2.73 2.92 8.96
N LEU A 111 2.24 1.72 8.67
CA LEU A 111 0.99 1.56 7.93
C LEU A 111 -0.19 2.11 8.73
N ALA A 112 -1.03 2.89 8.07
CA ALA A 112 -2.26 3.43 8.64
C ALA A 112 -3.45 2.56 8.22
N VAL A 113 -3.65 2.38 6.92
CA VAL A 113 -4.75 1.59 6.38
C VAL A 113 -4.45 1.10 4.97
N VAL A 114 -5.22 0.09 4.55
CA VAL A 114 -5.22 -0.40 3.17
C VAL A 114 -6.61 -0.14 2.57
N LEU A 115 -6.65 0.40 1.36
CA LEU A 115 -7.86 0.55 0.57
C LEU A 115 -7.76 -0.40 -0.63
N GLU A 116 -8.84 -1.11 -0.94
CA GLU A 116 -8.92 -2.02 -2.08
C GLU A 116 -10.18 -1.69 -2.89
N ALA A 117 -10.11 -1.65 -4.22
CA ALA A 117 -11.32 -1.55 -5.04
C ALA A 117 -11.97 -2.93 -5.15
N GLU A 118 -13.29 -3.04 -4.97
CA GLU A 118 -14.02 -4.29 -5.18
C GLU A 118 -14.40 -4.52 -6.65
N GLU A 119 -14.56 -3.44 -7.41
CA GLU A 119 -14.90 -3.47 -8.84
C GLU A 119 -14.08 -2.40 -9.59
N TRP A 120 -13.43 -2.77 -10.69
CA TRP A 120 -12.68 -1.85 -11.54
C TRP A 120 -12.77 -2.31 -13.01
N ASN A 121 -12.63 -1.38 -13.96
CA ASN A 121 -12.84 -1.65 -15.39
C ASN A 121 -11.68 -2.41 -16.09
N GLY A 122 -10.85 -3.16 -15.35
CA GLY A 122 -9.72 -3.92 -15.88
C GLY A 122 -9.92 -5.43 -15.70
N VAL A 123 -10.32 -6.10 -16.79
CA VAL A 123 -10.52 -7.54 -17.03
C VAL A 123 -10.52 -8.46 -15.78
N PRO A 124 -11.66 -9.13 -15.46
CA PRO A 124 -11.70 -10.12 -14.39
C PRO A 124 -10.88 -11.38 -14.77
N LEU A 125 -9.95 -11.80 -13.91
CA LEU A 125 -9.33 -13.13 -13.99
C LEU A 125 -10.08 -14.13 -13.08
N PRO A 126 -10.14 -15.41 -13.48
CA PRO A 126 -11.16 -16.35 -13.05
C PRO A 126 -11.04 -16.68 -11.56
N LYS A 127 -12.21 -16.98 -10.95
CA LYS A 127 -12.32 -17.43 -9.56
C LYS A 127 -11.33 -18.58 -9.29
N PRO A 128 -10.69 -18.63 -8.10
CA PRO A 128 -9.91 -19.80 -7.71
C PRO A 128 -10.82 -21.03 -7.76
N SER A 129 -10.36 -22.05 -8.48
CA SER A 129 -11.04 -23.35 -8.51
C SER A 129 -10.96 -23.93 -7.10
N ALA A 130 -12.12 -24.23 -6.53
CA ALA A 130 -12.28 -24.88 -5.22
C ALA A 130 -11.65 -26.27 -5.19
#